data_AF-A0A2R2MNU4-F1
#
_entry.id   AF-A0A2R2MNU4-F1
#
_cell.length_a   1.000
_cell.length_b   1.000
_cell.length_c   1.000
_cell.angle_alpha   90.00
_cell.angle_beta   90.00
_cell.angle_gamma   90.00
#
_symmetry.space_group_name_H-M   'P 1'
#
loop_
_entity.id
_entity.type
_entity.pdbx_description
1 polymer ?
#
loop_
_entity_poly.entity_id
_entity_poly.type
_entity_poly.pdbx_seq_one_letter_code
_entity_poly.pdbx_strand_id
1 'polypeptide(L)'
;DALKSAMEKNDRPVQAKCLHSFAEIHKKLHDFEKAYPRYEAALNIMVETGDRYGQMEVLIGRADAMMLGNNVKKVPVKTDRIVDHRTCPTRSLSIYIPQPS
;
A
#
# COMPACT_ATOMS: atom_id res chain seq x y z
N ASP A 1 13.47 14.46 -13.12
CA ASP A 1 14.16 14.86 -14.37
C ASP A 1 14.29 13.74 -15.40
N ALA A 2 14.72 12.52 -15.05
CA ALA A 2 14.88 11.43 -16.02
C ALA A 2 13.61 11.09 -16.83
N LEU A 3 12.43 10.97 -16.19
CA LEU A 3 11.17 10.67 -16.90
C LEU A 3 10.77 11.79 -17.87
N LYS A 4 10.94 13.05 -17.46
CA LYS A 4 10.59 14.23 -18.26
C LYS A 4 11.48 14.33 -19.50
N SER A 5 12.79 14.12 -19.35
CA SER A 5 13.71 14.07 -20.49
C SER A 5 13.48 12.85 -21.40
N ALA A 6 13.05 11.71 -20.85
CA ALA A 6 12.71 10.53 -21.66
C ALA A 6 11.41 10.74 -22.46
N MET A 7 10.42 11.45 -21.89
CA MET A 7 9.23 11.90 -22.60
C MET A 7 9.58 12.89 -23.71
N GLU A 8 10.48 13.84 -23.46
CA GLU A 8 10.96 14.79 -24.47
C GLU A 8 11.73 14.11 -25.62
N LYS A 9 12.45 13.02 -25.34
CA LYS A 9 13.24 12.27 -26.33
C LYS A 9 12.49 11.16 -27.05
N ASN A 10 11.20 10.91 -26.74
CA ASN A 10 10.42 9.77 -27.25
C ASN A 10 11.10 8.40 -27.09
N ASP A 11 12.01 8.26 -26.13
CA ASP A 11 12.67 6.99 -25.85
C ASP A 11 11.75 6.09 -25.03
N ARG A 12 10.86 5.38 -25.74
CA ARG A 12 9.86 4.48 -25.17
C ARG A 12 10.47 3.41 -24.24
N PRO A 13 11.55 2.69 -24.61
CA PRO A 13 12.20 1.74 -23.71
C PRO A 13 12.67 2.38 -22.39
N VAL A 14 13.26 3.57 -22.44
CA VAL A 14 13.72 4.27 -21.23
C VAL A 14 12.53 4.73 -20.37
N GLN A 15 11.45 5.24 -21.00
CA GLN A 15 10.23 5.60 -20.28
C GLN A 15 9.64 4.40 -19.51
N ALA A 16 9.56 3.24 -20.16
CA ALA A 16 9.06 2.01 -19.52
C ALA A 16 9.91 1.59 -18.32
N LYS A 17 11.24 1.62 -18.45
CA LYS A 17 12.17 1.29 -17.35
C LYS A 17 12.06 2.27 -16.18
N CYS A 18 11.90 3.56 -16.47
CA CYS A 18 11.64 4.56 -15.44
C CYS A 18 10.33 4.28 -14.69
N LEU A 19 9.24 4.01 -15.42
CA LEU A 19 7.94 3.69 -14.83
C LEU A 19 8.00 2.42 -13.97
N HIS A 20 8.70 1.38 -14.43
CA HIS A 20 8.94 0.16 -13.66
C HIS A 20 9.69 0.48 -12.36
N SER A 21 10.76 1.27 -12.42
CA SER A 21 11.53 1.67 -11.23
C SER A 21 10.68 2.47 -10.23
N PHE A 22 9.82 3.38 -10.70
CA PHE A 22 8.87 4.08 -9.84
C PHE A 22 7.86 3.14 -9.19
N ALA A 23 7.35 2.15 -9.94
CA ALA A 23 6.44 1.15 -9.41
C ALA A 23 7.10 0.33 -8.29
N GLU A 24 8.36 -0.08 -8.46
CA GLU A 24 9.15 -0.77 -7.44
C GLU A 24 9.38 0.09 -6.18
N ILE A 25 9.62 1.39 -6.33
CA ILE A 25 9.72 2.33 -5.20
C ILE A 25 8.39 2.36 -4.43
N HIS A 26 7.26 2.49 -5.12
CA HIS A 26 5.95 2.47 -4.47
C HIS A 26 5.63 1.12 -3.83
N LYS A 27 6.02 0.00 -4.45
CA LYS A 27 5.92 -1.35 -3.86
C LYS A 27 6.68 -1.42 -2.54
N LYS A 28 7.93 -0.92 -2.50
CA LYS A 28 8.76 -0.86 -1.27
C LYS A 28 8.17 0.05 -0.19
N LEU A 29 7.44 1.09 -0.57
CA LEU A 29 6.72 1.97 0.34
C LEU A 29 5.34 1.41 0.77
N HIS A 30 4.97 0.19 0.34
CA HIS A 30 3.64 -0.39 0.54
C HIS A 30 2.48 0.43 -0.06
N ASP A 31 2.80 1.36 -0.96
CA ASP A 31 1.87 2.24 -1.68
C ASP A 31 1.33 1.52 -2.95
N PHE A 32 0.70 0.36 -2.76
CA PHE A 32 0.31 -0.52 -3.87
C PHE A 32 -0.68 0.14 -4.85
N GLU A 33 -1.62 0.94 -4.34
CA GLU A 33 -2.58 1.71 -5.15
C GLU A 33 -1.90 2.64 -6.17
N LYS A 34 -0.70 3.12 -5.84
CA LYS A 34 0.13 3.94 -6.72
C LYS A 34 1.07 3.09 -7.58
N ALA A 35 1.51 1.93 -7.11
CA ALA A 35 2.40 1.04 -7.86
C ALA A 35 1.72 0.41 -9.08
N TYR A 36 0.47 -0.06 -8.93
CA TYR A 36 -0.30 -0.72 -10.00
C TYR A 36 -0.40 0.04 -11.31
N PRO A 37 -0.91 1.29 -11.35
CA PRO A 37 -1.05 2.02 -12.61
C PRO A 37 0.30 2.29 -13.28
N ARG A 38 1.40 2.31 -12.52
CA ARG A 38 2.75 2.47 -13.07
C ARG A 38 3.29 1.19 -13.68
N TYR A 39 3.02 0.03 -13.09
CA TYR A 39 3.31 -1.25 -13.73
C TYR A 39 2.52 -1.40 -15.03
N GLU A 40 1.25 -1.02 -15.07
CA GLU A 40 0.46 -1.06 -16.32
C GLU A 40 1.00 -0.11 -17.40
N ALA A 41 1.33 1.12 -17.04
CA ALA A 41 1.93 2.07 -17.97
C ALA A 41 3.28 1.55 -18.53
N ALA A 42 4.12 0.95 -17.68
CA ALA A 42 5.38 0.33 -18.13
C ALA A 42 5.12 -0.86 -19.07
N LEU A 43 4.14 -1.71 -18.74
CA LEU A 43 3.79 -2.89 -19.54
C LEU A 43 3.29 -2.49 -20.94
N ASN A 44 2.40 -1.51 -21.03
CA ASN A 44 1.87 -1.03 -22.31
C ASN A 44 3.00 -0.59 -23.25
N ILE A 45 3.96 0.18 -22.73
CA ILE A 45 5.09 0.62 -23.53
C ILE A 45 5.99 -0.56 -23.94
N MET A 46 6.25 -1.52 -23.05
CA MET A 46 7.05 -2.71 -23.39
C MET A 46 6.36 -3.64 -24.39
N VAL A 47 5.03 -3.65 -24.42
CA VAL A 47 4.25 -4.35 -25.45
C VAL A 47 4.36 -3.60 -26.78
N GLU A 48 4.21 -2.27 -26.78
CA GLU A 48 4.37 -1.44 -27.97
C GLU A 48 5.77 -1.54 -28.60
N THR A 49 6.82 -1.63 -27.78
CA THR A 49 8.21 -1.77 -28.26
C THR A 49 8.60 -3.21 -28.58
N GLY A 50 7.78 -4.20 -28.21
CA GLY A 50 8.09 -5.62 -28.39
C GLY A 50 9.16 -6.17 -27.42
N ASP A 51 9.47 -5.45 -26.34
CA ASP A 51 10.45 -5.87 -25.33
C ASP A 51 9.87 -6.95 -24.41
N ARG A 52 10.05 -8.21 -24.80
CA ARG A 52 9.56 -9.37 -24.04
C ARG A 52 10.24 -9.56 -22.69
N TYR A 53 11.51 -9.18 -22.58
CA TYR A 53 12.24 -9.28 -21.32
C TYR A 53 11.71 -8.27 -20.31
N GLY A 54 11.52 -7.02 -20.75
CA GLY A 54 10.89 -5.99 -19.93
C GLY A 54 9.47 -6.38 -19.49
N GLN A 55 8.66 -6.95 -20.40
CA GLN A 55 7.31 -7.43 -20.05
C GLN A 55 7.34 -8.44 -18.90
N MET A 56 8.26 -9.41 -18.93
CA MET A 56 8.43 -10.38 -17.86
C MET A 56 8.78 -9.70 -16.53
N GLU A 57 9.75 -8.79 -16.52
CA GLU A 57 10.17 -8.08 -15.30
C GLU A 57 9.00 -7.30 -14.67
N VAL A 58 8.24 -6.57 -15.48
CA VAL A 58 7.09 -5.79 -15.01
C VAL A 58 5.97 -6.69 -14.49
N LEU A 59 5.71 -7.83 -15.13
CA LEU A 59 4.71 -8.79 -14.67
C LEU A 59 5.10 -9.42 -13.33
N ILE A 60 6.37 -9.77 -13.13
CA ILE A 60 6.88 -10.28 -11.84
C ILE A 60 6.71 -9.22 -10.76
N GLY A 61 7.16 -7.99 -11.00
CA GLY A 61 7.04 -6.90 -10.03
C GLY A 61 5.59 -6.61 -9.65
N ARG A 62 4.67 -6.65 -10.63
CA ARG A 62 3.22 -6.49 -10.41
C ARG A 62 2.62 -7.64 -9.59
N ALA A 63 2.98 -8.88 -9.89
CA ALA A 63 2.53 -10.05 -9.14
C ALA A 63 3.00 -9.99 -7.68
N ASP A 64 4.26 -9.62 -7.45
CA ASP A 64 4.78 -9.41 -6.09
C ASP A 64 4.00 -8.34 -5.33
N ALA A 65 3.74 -7.20 -5.99
CA ALA A 65 2.94 -6.12 -5.40
C ALA A 65 1.52 -6.59 -5.04
N MET A 66 0.92 -7.46 -5.85
CA MET A 66 -0.39 -8.05 -5.58
C MET A 66 -0.39 -8.98 -4.38
N MET A 67 0.62 -9.85 -4.30
CA MET A 67 0.77 -10.78 -3.19
C MET A 67 0.99 -10.04 -1.88
N LEU A 68 1.84 -9.00 -1.89
CA LEU A 68 2.11 -8.16 -0.72
C LEU A 68 0.89 -7.30 -0.34
N GLY A 69 0.17 -6.73 -1.32
CA GLY A 69 -1.03 -5.94 -1.08
C GLY A 69 -2.21 -6.75 -0.52
N ASN A 70 -2.35 -8.01 -0.94
CA ASN A 70 -3.37 -8.92 -0.38
C ASN A 70 -3.07 -9.34 1.07
N ASN A 71 -1.80 -9.35 1.49
CA ASN A 71 -1.43 -9.56 2.89
C ASN A 71 -1.82 -8.35 3.77
N VAL A 72 -1.86 -7.13 3.24
CA VAL A 72 -2.35 -5.95 3.98
C VAL A 72 -3.88 -5.95 4.09
N LYS A 73 -4.59 -6.53 3.12
CA LYS A 73 -6.07 -6.62 3.12
C LYS A 73 -6.62 -7.76 4.02
N LYS A 74 -5.77 -8.67 4.50
CA LYS A 74 -6.07 -9.59 5.63
C LYS A 74 -5.38 -9.00 6.86
N VAL A 75 -6.00 -8.22 7.73
CA VAL A 75 -7.15 -8.54 8.58
C VAL A 75 -7.74 -7.17 8.98
N PRO A 76 -9.03 -6.85 8.77
CA PRO A 76 -9.67 -5.93 9.68
C PRO A 76 -9.70 -6.68 11.01
N VAL A 77 -8.70 -6.44 11.87
CA VAL A 77 -8.85 -6.81 13.27
C VAL A 77 -9.97 -5.90 13.75
N LYS A 78 -11.21 -6.39 13.64
CA LYS A 78 -12.26 -6.00 14.56
C LYS A 78 -11.71 -6.41 15.91
N THR A 79 -10.99 -5.47 16.54
CA THR A 79 -11.09 -5.33 17.97
C THR A 79 -12.55 -4.97 18.21
N ASP A 80 -13.42 -5.99 18.18
CA ASP A 80 -14.61 -5.96 18.99
C ASP A 80 -14.08 -5.55 20.36
N ARG A 81 -14.53 -4.38 20.82
CA ARG A 81 -14.17 -3.80 22.10
C ARG A 81 -14.37 -4.89 23.14
N ILE A 82 -13.29 -5.59 23.49
CA ILE A 82 -13.22 -6.31 24.74
C ILE A 82 -13.26 -5.17 25.75
N VAL A 83 -14.44 -4.94 26.30
CA VAL A 83 -14.61 -4.15 27.50
C VAL A 83 -13.64 -4.71 28.52
N ASP A 84 -12.54 -4.00 28.71
CA ASP A 84 -11.54 -4.36 29.69
C ASP A 84 -12.17 -4.18 31.06
N HIS A 85 -12.65 -5.27 31.66
CA HIS A 85 -13.18 -5.29 33.03
C HIS A 85 -12.10 -4.99 34.08
N ARG A 86 -10.87 -4.61 33.69
CA ARG A 86 -9.77 -4.28 34.61
C ARG A 86 -9.48 -2.79 34.76
N THR A 87 -10.36 -1.91 34.31
CA THR A 87 -10.36 -0.52 34.78
C THR A 87 -11.53 -0.30 35.73
N CYS A 88 -11.23 -0.35 37.04
CA CYS A 88 -12.13 0.16 38.07
C CYS A 88 -12.55 1.59 37.69
N PRO A 89 -13.84 1.87 37.42
CA PRO A 89 -14.29 3.24 37.51
C PRO A 89 -14.27 3.58 38.99
N THR A 90 -13.50 4.60 39.36
CA THR A 90 -13.61 5.30 40.63
C THR A 90 -15.07 5.72 40.83
N ARG A 91 -15.85 4.84 41.45
CA ARG A 91 -17.22 5.12 41.85
C ARG A 91 -17.10 5.92 43.13
N SER A 92 -17.05 7.24 42.98
CA SER A 92 -17.47 8.17 44.01
C SER A 92 -18.85 7.74 44.50
N LEU A 93 -18.88 7.05 45.63
CA LEU A 93 -20.09 6.72 46.37
C LEU A 93 -19.94 7.43 47.72
N SER A 94 -20.59 8.59 47.78
CA SER A 94 -20.88 9.32 49.00
C SER A 94 -21.46 8.35 50.05
N ILE A 95 -20.79 8.24 51.18
CA ILE A 95 -21.25 7.44 52.33
C ILE A 95 -22.36 8.25 53.01
N TYR A 96 -23.59 7.79 52.86
CA TYR A 96 -24.72 8.27 53.66
C TYR A 96 -24.64 7.62 55.05
N ILE A 97 -24.37 8.44 56.08
CA ILE A 97 -24.39 8.02 57.49
C ILE A 97 -25.71 8.52 58.10
N PRO A 98 -26.66 7.63 58.48
CA PRO A 98 -27.85 8.05 59.21
C PRO A 98 -27.49 8.33 60.67
N GLN A 99 -27.82 9.54 61.15
CA GLN A 99 -27.73 9.92 62.57
C GLN A 99 -28.89 9.27 63.34
N PRO A 100 -28.65 8.58 64.47
CA PRO A 100 -29.74 8.19 65.36
C PRO A 100 -30.12 9.37 66.27
N SER A 101 -31.44 9.53 66.46
CA SER A 101 -32.09 10.48 67.39
C SER A 101 -31.87 10.14 68.86
#